data_AF-A0A1F7A4K8-F1
#
_entry.id   AF-A0A1F7A4K8-F1
#
_cell.length_a   1.000
_cell.length_b   1.000
_cell.length_c   1.000
_cell.angle_alpha   90.00
_cell.angle_beta   90.00
_cell.angle_gamma   90.00
#
_symmetry.space_group_name_H-M   'P 1'
#
loop_
_entity.id
_entity.type
_entity.pdbx_description
1 polymer ?
#
loop_
_entity_poly.entity_id
_entity_poly.type
_entity_poly.pdbx_seq_one_letter_code
_entity_poly.pdbx_strand_id
1 'polypeptide(L)'
;MQKTIINTRTFRVRDLRIKEKFCMDDAYVNGWAKYLKPSALAVYVSLCRHADKEQSAFPSQVTIAREHGIGVRTVKSKIKLLEQWNIIRREKVRNKGGQWLNNTYFLLDKSHWKQPSANFAPGVSMGKKEQSQGQPLPLKESHLKVTHNKREIHKEKGLVSLKGKYSTLESLGEAEFTDIAQRYGVPLPFVTSKYDDLMNYCQSTGKDYSDYFAALRNFVKRDALQIRKEANEHVSKRGIDARNIK
;
A
#
# COMPACT_ATOMS: atom_id res chain seq x y z
N MET A 1 22.76 -56.13 50.44
CA MET A 1 21.59 -55.33 50.02
C MET A 1 22.09 -54.02 49.42
N GLN A 2 22.20 -53.93 48.09
CA GLN A 2 22.66 -52.71 47.41
C GLN A 2 21.43 -51.92 46.94
N LYS A 3 21.40 -50.63 47.32
CA LYS A 3 20.30 -49.70 47.12
C LYS A 3 20.14 -49.35 45.63
N THR A 4 18.94 -49.57 45.12
CA THR A 4 18.50 -49.14 43.78
C THR A 4 18.53 -47.62 43.68
N ILE A 5 19.40 -47.07 42.84
CA ILE A 5 19.40 -45.65 42.48
C ILE A 5 18.29 -45.44 41.46
N ILE A 6 17.19 -44.85 41.91
CA ILE A 6 16.11 -44.35 41.05
C ILE A 6 16.64 -43.19 40.21
N ASN A 7 16.85 -43.46 38.92
CA ASN A 7 17.29 -42.48 37.93
C ASN A 7 16.08 -41.71 37.40
N THR A 8 15.66 -40.65 38.09
CA THR A 8 14.63 -39.73 37.64
C THR A 8 15.18 -38.84 36.52
N ARG A 9 15.14 -39.35 35.29
CA ARG A 9 15.34 -38.53 34.08
C ARG A 9 14.17 -37.57 33.94
N THR A 10 14.33 -36.36 34.46
CA THR A 10 13.45 -35.24 34.17
C THR A 10 13.53 -34.93 32.67
N PHE A 11 12.47 -35.22 31.93
CA PHE A 11 12.38 -34.91 30.52
C PHE A 11 12.36 -33.38 30.34
N ARG A 12 13.47 -32.82 29.86
CA ARG A 12 13.54 -31.41 29.44
C ARG A 12 13.28 -31.34 27.94
N VAL A 13 12.24 -30.61 27.55
CA VAL A 13 11.94 -30.31 26.15
C VAL A 13 13.14 -29.61 25.51
N ARG A 14 13.81 -30.31 24.59
CA ARG A 14 14.88 -29.81 23.73
C ARG A 14 14.25 -28.91 22.67
N ASP A 15 14.26 -27.59 22.86
CA ASP A 15 14.04 -26.70 21.72
C ASP A 15 15.26 -26.87 20.78
N LEU A 16 15.05 -27.50 19.63
CA LEU A 16 16.09 -27.80 18.64
C LEU A 16 16.42 -26.60 17.74
N ARG A 17 15.68 -25.49 17.88
CA ARG A 17 15.90 -24.27 17.12
C ARG A 17 17.14 -23.55 17.67
N ILE A 18 18.07 -23.18 16.79
CA ILE A 18 19.14 -22.23 17.13
C ILE A 18 18.45 -20.88 17.27
N LYS A 19 18.45 -20.26 18.46
CA LYS A 19 17.66 -19.06 18.80
C LYS A 19 17.86 -17.86 17.86
N GLU A 20 18.93 -17.85 17.08
CA GLU A 20 19.29 -16.80 16.12
C GLU A 20 18.89 -17.12 14.67
N LYS A 21 18.34 -18.30 14.41
CA LYS A 21 17.94 -18.75 13.08
C LYS A 21 16.45 -19.07 13.06
N PHE A 22 15.80 -18.65 11.99
CA PHE A 22 14.46 -19.11 11.62
C PHE A 22 14.55 -19.71 10.22
N CYS A 23 13.62 -20.62 9.92
CA CYS A 23 13.50 -21.23 8.60
C CYS A 23 12.23 -20.70 7.93
N MET A 24 12.25 -20.61 6.61
CA MET A 24 11.13 -20.22 5.77
C MET A 24 11.21 -21.04 4.49
N ASP A 25 10.07 -21.39 3.90
CA ASP A 25 10.04 -22.18 2.67
C ASP A 25 10.61 -21.39 1.49
N ASP A 26 11.66 -21.94 0.86
CA ASP A 26 12.23 -21.40 -0.38
C ASP A 26 11.19 -21.31 -1.49
N ALA A 27 10.20 -22.22 -1.49
CA ALA A 27 9.08 -22.18 -2.43
C ALA A 27 8.28 -20.87 -2.33
N TYR A 28 8.14 -20.31 -1.12
CA TYR A 28 7.49 -19.01 -0.95
C TYR A 28 8.38 -17.87 -1.46
N VAL A 29 9.68 -17.90 -1.14
CA VAL A 29 10.62 -16.82 -1.53
C VAL A 29 10.81 -16.77 -3.03
N ASN A 30 11.03 -17.92 -3.67
CA ASN A 30 11.37 -18.01 -5.09
C ASN A 30 10.16 -17.81 -6.00
N GLY A 31 8.95 -18.13 -5.52
CA GLY A 31 7.70 -17.93 -6.27
C GLY A 31 6.90 -16.73 -5.75
N TRP A 32 6.30 -16.89 -4.58
CA TRP A 32 5.24 -16.02 -4.07
C TRP A 32 5.68 -14.61 -3.70
N ALA A 33 6.93 -14.41 -3.25
CA ALA A 33 7.42 -13.09 -2.88
C ALA A 33 7.35 -12.09 -4.04
N LYS A 34 7.60 -12.56 -5.28
CA LYS A 34 7.47 -11.76 -6.50
C LYS A 34 6.02 -11.36 -6.78
N TYR A 35 5.07 -12.28 -6.56
CA TYR A 35 3.65 -12.07 -6.86
C TYR A 35 2.90 -11.26 -5.79
N LEU A 36 3.20 -11.46 -4.50
CA LEU A 36 2.41 -10.89 -3.39
C LEU A 36 2.90 -9.51 -2.90
N LYS A 37 3.95 -9.00 -3.54
CA LYS A 37 4.68 -7.76 -3.22
C LYS A 37 5.54 -7.87 -1.94
N PRO A 38 6.59 -7.05 -1.80
CA PRO A 38 7.51 -7.09 -0.65
C PRO A 38 6.83 -6.97 0.72
N SER A 39 5.75 -6.19 0.84
CA SER A 39 5.05 -6.07 2.12
C SER A 39 4.34 -7.35 2.56
N ALA A 40 3.95 -8.24 1.63
CA ALA A 40 3.41 -9.55 2.00
C ALA A 40 4.51 -10.49 2.47
N LEU A 41 5.68 -10.44 1.82
CA LEU A 41 6.88 -11.14 2.29
C LEU A 41 7.23 -10.72 3.72
N ALA A 42 7.26 -9.42 4.02
CA ALA A 42 7.50 -8.92 5.37
C ALA A 42 6.53 -9.52 6.41
N VAL A 43 5.23 -9.52 6.11
CA VAL A 43 4.23 -10.13 7.01
C VAL A 43 4.46 -11.63 7.18
N TYR A 44 4.71 -12.36 6.09
CA TYR A 44 4.96 -13.80 6.15
C TYR A 44 6.24 -14.14 6.93
N VAL A 45 7.31 -13.36 6.75
CA VAL A 45 8.56 -13.49 7.51
C VAL A 45 8.33 -13.29 9.00
N SER A 46 7.57 -12.26 9.41
CA SER A 46 7.20 -12.07 10.81
C SER A 46 6.47 -13.30 11.35
N LEU A 47 5.48 -13.83 10.62
CA LEU A 47 4.77 -15.06 11.04
C LEU A 47 5.71 -16.26 11.18
N CYS A 48 6.65 -16.47 10.24
CA CYS A 48 7.65 -17.54 10.31
C CYS A 48 8.58 -17.39 11.53
N ARG A 49 8.95 -16.16 11.89
CA ARG A 49 9.78 -15.88 13.07
C ARG A 49 9.07 -16.14 14.39
N HIS A 50 7.76 -15.92 14.42
CA HIS A 50 6.91 -16.16 15.61
C HIS A 50 6.32 -17.56 15.64
N ALA A 51 6.58 -18.39 14.63
CA ALA A 51 6.06 -19.74 14.55
C ALA A 51 6.71 -20.67 15.59
N ASP A 52 5.87 -21.44 16.28
CA ASP A 52 6.28 -22.51 17.16
C ASP A 52 6.54 -23.83 16.39
N LYS A 53 6.70 -24.94 17.14
CA LYS A 53 6.92 -26.27 16.56
C LYS A 53 5.72 -26.79 15.77
N GLU A 54 4.53 -26.29 16.05
CA GLU A 54 3.27 -26.68 15.40
C GLU A 54 2.93 -25.75 14.23
N GLN A 55 3.87 -24.90 13.80
CA GLN A 55 3.66 -23.89 12.76
C GLN A 55 2.57 -22.87 13.11
N SER A 56 2.34 -22.66 14.40
CA SER A 56 1.39 -21.70 14.94
C SER A 56 2.11 -20.41 15.38
N ALA A 57 1.53 -19.26 15.07
CA ALA A 57 2.07 -17.95 15.38
C ALA A 57 0.96 -17.03 15.91
N PHE A 58 1.22 -16.30 16.99
CA PHE A 58 0.24 -15.38 17.62
C PHE A 58 0.71 -13.91 17.73
N PRO A 59 1.50 -13.35 16.78
CA PRO A 59 1.86 -11.95 16.85
C PRO A 59 0.64 -11.05 16.58
N SER A 60 0.55 -9.94 17.31
CA SER A 60 -0.47 -8.93 17.02
C SER A 60 -0.17 -8.24 15.68
N GLN A 61 -1.19 -7.70 15.01
CA GLN A 61 -0.98 -6.94 13.76
C GLN A 61 -0.13 -5.68 13.99
N VAL A 62 -0.17 -5.12 15.20
CA VAL A 62 0.67 -3.99 15.62
C VAL A 62 2.12 -4.44 15.78
N THR A 63 2.35 -5.64 16.33
CA THR A 63 3.69 -6.24 16.45
C THR A 63 4.32 -6.42 15.06
N ILE A 64 3.61 -7.06 14.13
CA ILE A 64 4.08 -7.26 12.74
C ILE A 64 4.37 -5.91 12.06
N ALA A 65 3.50 -4.92 12.25
CA ALA A 65 3.67 -3.58 11.70
C ALA A 65 4.97 -2.92 12.19
N ARG A 66 5.22 -2.98 13.50
CA ARG A 66 6.41 -2.40 14.14
C ARG A 66 7.70 -3.08 13.70
N GLU A 67 7.70 -4.41 13.57
CA GLU A 67 8.89 -5.17 13.17
C GLU A 67 9.41 -4.82 11.79
N HIS A 68 8.51 -4.42 10.88
CA HIS A 68 8.83 -4.18 9.48
C HIS A 68 8.61 -2.73 9.02
N GLY A 69 8.25 -1.82 9.93
CA GLY A 69 8.01 -0.41 9.59
C GLY A 69 6.86 -0.19 8.60
N ILE A 70 5.86 -1.07 8.59
CA ILE A 70 4.71 -1.00 7.69
C ILE A 70 3.44 -0.65 8.44
N GLY A 71 2.50 0.03 7.79
CA GLY A 71 1.22 0.38 8.42
C GLY A 71 0.38 -0.84 8.80
N VAL A 72 -0.32 -0.79 9.95
CA VAL A 72 -1.22 -1.87 10.42
C VAL A 72 -2.31 -2.20 9.39
N ARG A 73 -2.80 -1.20 8.64
CA ARG A 73 -3.75 -1.40 7.53
C ARG A 73 -3.15 -2.26 6.42
N THR A 74 -1.87 -2.05 6.11
CA THR A 74 -1.12 -2.86 5.15
C THR A 74 -0.99 -4.29 5.67
N VAL A 75 -0.59 -4.48 6.93
CA VAL A 75 -0.54 -5.81 7.56
C VAL A 75 -1.87 -6.54 7.43
N LYS A 76 -2.97 -5.89 7.82
CA LYS A 76 -4.33 -6.46 7.72
C LYS A 76 -4.69 -6.87 6.29
N SER A 77 -4.36 -6.03 5.31
CA SER A 77 -4.58 -6.31 3.88
C SER A 77 -3.76 -7.51 3.41
N LYS A 78 -2.49 -7.59 3.83
CA LYS A 78 -1.57 -8.67 3.44
C LYS A 78 -1.90 -10.00 4.11
N ILE A 79 -2.35 -10.00 5.37
CA ILE A 79 -2.87 -11.21 6.02
C ILE A 79 -4.04 -11.78 5.20
N LYS A 80 -5.00 -10.94 4.80
CA LYS A 80 -6.13 -11.39 3.96
C LYS A 80 -5.68 -11.96 2.62
N LEU A 81 -4.65 -11.35 2.03
CA LEU A 81 -4.08 -11.83 0.78
C LEU A 81 -3.44 -13.22 0.95
N LEU A 82 -2.66 -13.43 2.03
CA LEU A 82 -2.06 -14.73 2.34
C LEU A 82 -3.13 -15.80 2.66
N GLU A 83 -4.21 -15.42 3.34
CA GLU A 83 -5.38 -16.28 3.57
C GLU A 83 -6.05 -16.68 2.25
N GLN A 84 -6.22 -15.73 1.32
CA GLN A 84 -6.87 -15.98 0.03
C GLN A 84 -6.14 -17.04 -0.80
N TRP A 85 -4.81 -17.01 -0.76
CA TRP A 85 -3.95 -17.98 -1.45
C TRP A 85 -3.71 -19.26 -0.65
N ASN A 86 -4.35 -19.39 0.51
CA ASN A 86 -4.23 -20.55 1.39
C ASN A 86 -2.79 -20.85 1.81
N ILE A 87 -1.99 -19.78 1.98
CA ILE A 87 -0.61 -19.83 2.49
C ILE A 87 -0.62 -19.81 4.02
N ILE A 88 -1.59 -19.09 4.59
CA ILE A 88 -1.84 -19.08 6.03
C ILE A 88 -3.33 -19.31 6.30
N ARG A 89 -3.63 -19.84 7.49
CA ARG A 89 -4.97 -19.86 8.07
C ARG A 89 -4.98 -19.00 9.32
N ARG A 90 -6.02 -18.19 9.53
CA ARG A 90 -6.23 -17.45 10.78
C ARG A 90 -7.39 -18.04 11.56
N GLU A 91 -7.19 -18.23 12.84
CA GLU A 91 -8.24 -18.54 13.80
C GLU A 91 -8.39 -17.41 14.81
N LYS A 92 -9.64 -17.20 15.21
CA LYS A 92 -10.01 -16.20 16.20
C LYS A 92 -10.75 -16.89 17.32
N VAL A 93 -10.18 -16.85 18.51
CA VAL A 93 -10.83 -17.41 19.69
C VAL A 93 -11.63 -16.31 20.38
N ARG A 94 -12.83 -16.64 20.86
CA ARG A 94 -13.61 -15.79 21.76
C ARG A 94 -13.48 -16.31 23.18
N ASN A 95 -13.32 -15.40 24.12
CA ASN A 95 -13.40 -15.75 25.54
C ASN A 95 -14.86 -16.05 25.93
N LYS A 96 -15.07 -16.73 27.07
CA LYS A 96 -16.40 -17.01 27.65
C LYS A 96 -17.23 -15.75 27.88
N GLY A 97 -16.59 -14.59 28.04
CA GLY A 97 -17.22 -13.26 28.13
C GLY A 97 -17.47 -12.55 26.78
N GLY A 98 -17.34 -13.23 25.64
CA GLY A 98 -17.64 -12.68 24.31
C GLY A 98 -16.57 -11.77 23.69
N GLN A 99 -15.52 -11.42 24.44
CA GLN A 99 -14.38 -10.66 23.93
C GLN A 99 -13.53 -11.51 22.97
N TRP A 100 -13.05 -10.89 21.88
CA TRP A 100 -12.10 -11.53 20.98
C TRP A 100 -10.72 -11.60 21.63
N LEU A 101 -10.13 -12.79 21.66
CA LEU A 101 -8.75 -12.99 22.06
C LEU A 101 -7.81 -12.68 20.87
N ASN A 102 -6.54 -13.02 21.05
CA ASN A 102 -5.53 -12.90 20.02
C ASN A 102 -5.88 -13.74 18.80
N ASN A 103 -5.45 -13.29 17.63
CA ASN A 103 -5.52 -14.11 16.42
C ASN A 103 -4.36 -15.11 16.46
N THR A 104 -4.65 -16.36 16.18
CA THR A 104 -3.63 -17.39 15.93
C THR A 104 -3.56 -17.62 14.42
N TYR A 105 -2.35 -17.62 13.87
CA TYR A 105 -2.07 -17.88 12.47
C TYR A 105 -1.36 -19.22 12.36
N PHE A 106 -1.76 -20.01 11.37
CA PHE A 106 -1.16 -21.30 11.05
C PHE A 106 -0.52 -21.20 9.67
N LEU A 107 0.75 -21.58 9.56
CA LEU A 107 1.46 -21.66 8.28
C LEU A 107 1.07 -22.99 7.62
N LEU A 108 0.49 -22.91 6.41
CA LEU A 108 0.01 -24.09 5.71
C LEU A 108 1.10 -24.67 4.83
N ASP A 109 1.13 -26.00 4.71
CA ASP A 109 2.05 -26.68 3.79
C ASP A 109 1.81 -26.27 2.32
N LYS A 110 2.87 -26.30 1.52
CA LYS A 110 2.86 -25.93 0.10
C LYS A 110 1.81 -26.69 -0.73
N SER A 111 1.43 -27.90 -0.32
CA SER A 111 0.38 -28.70 -0.96
C SER A 111 -1.00 -28.04 -0.91
N HIS A 112 -1.23 -27.15 0.06
CA HIS A 112 -2.49 -26.44 0.22
C HIS A 112 -2.52 -25.09 -0.51
N TRP A 113 -1.38 -24.61 -1.00
CA TRP A 113 -1.29 -23.29 -1.61
C TRP A 113 -2.02 -23.28 -2.94
N LYS A 114 -2.92 -22.31 -3.12
CA LYS A 114 -3.63 -22.13 -4.38
C LYS A 114 -2.71 -21.40 -5.34
N GLN A 115 -2.13 -22.07 -6.33
CA GLN A 115 -1.32 -21.36 -7.32
C GLN A 115 -2.18 -20.37 -8.11
N PRO A 116 -1.64 -19.21 -8.52
CA PRO A 116 -2.27 -18.40 -9.53
C PRO A 116 -2.26 -19.25 -10.81
N SER A 117 -3.39 -19.84 -11.18
CA SER A 117 -3.50 -20.56 -12.44
C SER A 117 -2.99 -19.64 -13.56
N ALA A 118 -2.15 -20.18 -14.47
CA ALA A 118 -1.59 -19.46 -15.62
C ALA A 118 -2.64 -18.95 -16.64
N ASN A 119 -3.91 -18.89 -16.25
CA ASN A 119 -5.02 -18.28 -16.97
C ASN A 119 -5.42 -16.96 -16.27
N PHE A 120 -4.51 -16.00 -16.23
CA PHE A 120 -4.92 -14.60 -16.16
C PHE A 120 -4.82 -14.05 -17.58
N ALA A 121 -5.89 -14.24 -18.35
CA ALA A 121 -6.20 -13.31 -19.42
C ALA A 121 -6.20 -11.89 -18.83
N PRO A 122 -5.61 -10.88 -19.48
CA PRO A 122 -5.58 -9.52 -18.97
C PRO A 122 -6.99 -8.93 -19.06
N GLY A 123 -7.82 -9.17 -18.04
CA GLY A 123 -9.21 -8.74 -18.11
C GLY A 123 -10.16 -9.41 -17.12
N VAL A 124 -9.83 -9.47 -15.83
CA VAL A 124 -10.89 -9.56 -14.80
C VAL A 124 -10.61 -8.54 -13.70
N SER A 125 -11.26 -7.41 -13.87
CA SER A 125 -11.40 -6.34 -12.89
C SER A 125 -12.20 -6.84 -11.68
N MET A 126 -11.51 -7.34 -10.64
CA MET A 126 -12.08 -7.30 -9.29
C MET A 126 -12.09 -5.85 -8.85
N GLY A 127 -13.20 -5.16 -9.13
CA GLY A 127 -13.44 -3.82 -8.64
C GLY A 127 -13.30 -3.75 -7.13
N LYS A 128 -12.63 -2.69 -6.65
CA LYS A 128 -13.02 -2.01 -5.42
C LYS A 128 -12.51 -0.58 -5.43
N LYS A 129 -13.50 0.31 -5.30
CA LYS A 129 -13.40 1.72 -4.95
C LYS A 129 -12.31 1.95 -3.89
N GLU A 130 -11.28 2.70 -4.24
CA GLU A 130 -10.40 3.36 -3.28
C GLU A 130 -11.06 4.67 -2.85
N GLN A 131 -11.64 4.67 -1.65
CA GLN A 131 -11.76 5.88 -0.86
C GLN A 131 -10.52 6.00 0.01
N SER A 132 -9.61 6.90 -0.38
CA SER A 132 -8.58 7.44 0.46
C SER A 132 -9.17 8.58 1.30
N GLN A 133 -9.23 8.40 2.62
CA GLN A 133 -9.08 9.50 3.55
C GLN A 133 -7.88 9.18 4.43
N GLY A 134 -6.79 9.90 4.18
CA GLY A 134 -5.71 10.04 5.14
C GLY A 134 -6.07 11.15 6.13
N GLN A 135 -5.71 10.96 7.39
CA GLN A 135 -5.46 12.06 8.30
C GLN A 135 -4.06 11.90 8.90
N PRO A 136 -3.21 12.95 8.91
CA PRO A 136 -1.88 12.95 9.50
C PRO A 136 -1.88 13.25 11.01
N LEU A 137 -0.74 12.94 11.64
CA LEU A 137 -0.39 13.09 13.05
C LEU A 137 -0.21 14.56 13.51
N PRO A 138 -0.31 14.86 14.83
CA PRO A 138 -0.39 16.22 15.36
C PRO A 138 0.97 16.84 15.73
N LEU A 139 1.10 18.16 15.56
CA LEU A 139 2.03 19.04 16.29
C LEU A 139 1.23 19.91 17.27
N LYS A 140 1.68 19.98 18.53
CA LYS A 140 1.44 21.14 19.44
C LYS A 140 2.22 22.34 18.87
N GLU A 141 1.82 23.61 18.99
CA GLU A 141 1.19 24.28 20.12
C GLU A 141 0.59 25.64 19.69
N SER A 142 -0.17 26.24 20.63
CA SER A 142 -0.56 27.65 20.76
C SER A 142 -1.83 28.17 20.07
N HIS A 143 -2.57 28.92 20.87
CA HIS A 143 -3.86 29.54 20.64
C HIS A 143 -3.85 30.57 19.51
N LEU A 144 -4.99 30.73 18.81
CA LEU A 144 -5.73 32.00 18.68
C LEU A 144 -7.08 31.76 17.98
N LYS A 145 -8.13 32.38 18.55
CA LYS A 145 -9.52 32.36 18.09
C LYS A 145 -9.67 33.12 16.76
N VAL A 146 -10.69 32.80 15.96
CA VAL A 146 -11.65 33.75 15.32
C VAL A 146 -12.48 33.03 14.23
N THR A 147 -13.75 32.85 14.58
CA THR A 147 -14.99 33.05 13.78
C THR A 147 -15.25 32.22 12.51
N HIS A 148 -16.30 31.40 12.61
CA HIS A 148 -17.00 30.72 11.53
C HIS A 148 -17.54 31.68 10.48
N ASN A 149 -17.32 31.38 9.19
CA ASN A 149 -18.28 31.74 8.16
C ASN A 149 -18.50 30.55 7.20
N LYS A 150 -19.75 30.10 7.18
CA LYS A 150 -20.27 28.93 6.47
C LYS A 150 -20.54 29.35 5.02
N ARG A 151 -19.91 28.71 4.04
CA ARG A 151 -20.33 28.81 2.64
C ARG A 151 -20.59 27.43 2.08
N GLU A 152 -21.81 27.27 1.61
CA GLU A 152 -22.44 26.07 1.09
C GLU A 152 -21.80 25.65 -0.23
N ILE A 153 -21.42 24.37 -0.35
CA ILE A 153 -20.98 23.78 -1.61
C ILE A 153 -22.23 23.24 -2.30
N HIS A 154 -22.64 23.92 -3.37
CA HIS A 154 -23.68 23.46 -4.27
C HIS A 154 -23.32 22.08 -4.84
N LYS A 155 -24.26 21.16 -4.64
CA LYS A 155 -24.32 19.84 -5.25
C LYS A 155 -24.91 19.98 -6.66
N GLU A 156 -24.55 19.02 -7.52
CA GLU A 156 -25.03 18.77 -8.90
C GLU A 156 -24.26 19.50 -10.02
N LYS A 157 -23.97 18.92 -11.20
CA LYS A 157 -24.70 17.91 -11.98
C LYS A 157 -23.76 17.00 -12.81
N GLY A 158 -24.15 15.73 -12.95
CA GLY A 158 -23.95 14.91 -14.16
C GLY A 158 -22.54 14.40 -14.50
N LEU A 159 -22.09 13.34 -13.84
CA LEU A 159 -20.96 12.54 -14.35
C LEU A 159 -21.48 11.58 -15.44
N VAL A 160 -21.39 11.98 -16.70
CA VAL A 160 -21.69 11.09 -17.83
C VAL A 160 -20.55 10.07 -17.97
N SER A 161 -20.90 8.78 -17.94
CA SER A 161 -19.96 7.67 -18.14
C SER A 161 -19.49 7.62 -19.60
N LEU A 162 -18.34 8.23 -19.91
CA LEU A 162 -17.66 8.12 -21.21
C LEU A 162 -16.87 6.82 -21.30
N LYS A 163 -17.54 5.67 -21.26
CA LYS A 163 -16.85 4.38 -21.50
C LYS A 163 -16.52 4.29 -23.00
N GLY A 164 -15.27 4.58 -23.37
CA GLY A 164 -14.71 4.32 -24.71
C GLY A 164 -14.19 5.53 -25.48
N LYS A 165 -14.49 6.78 -25.09
CA LYS A 165 -14.14 7.96 -25.92
C LYS A 165 -12.64 8.26 -26.00
N TYR A 166 -11.87 7.92 -24.96
CA TYR A 166 -10.43 8.25 -24.89
C TYR A 166 -9.52 7.02 -24.86
N SER A 167 -9.97 5.94 -25.51
CA SER A 167 -9.27 4.64 -25.54
C SER A 167 -8.11 4.61 -26.53
N THR A 168 -8.14 5.46 -27.55
CA THR A 168 -7.06 5.64 -28.52
C THR A 168 -6.41 6.99 -28.33
N LEU A 169 -5.14 7.09 -28.66
CA LEU A 169 -4.40 8.33 -28.54
C LEU A 169 -4.93 9.44 -29.46
N GLU A 170 -5.35 9.08 -30.68
CA GLU A 170 -5.89 9.99 -31.69
C GLU A 170 -7.24 10.63 -31.30
N SER A 171 -7.86 10.15 -30.22
CA SER A 171 -9.11 10.69 -29.70
C SER A 171 -8.95 11.98 -28.87
N LEU A 172 -7.71 12.42 -28.64
CA LEU A 172 -7.41 13.65 -27.93
C LEU A 172 -7.20 14.80 -28.92
N GLY A 173 -8.05 15.82 -28.82
CA GLY A 173 -7.96 17.03 -29.64
C GLY A 173 -7.68 18.30 -28.82
N GLU A 174 -7.68 19.43 -29.54
CA GLU A 174 -7.44 20.76 -28.96
C GLU A 174 -8.49 21.17 -27.91
N ALA A 175 -9.72 20.65 -28.02
CA ALA A 175 -10.80 20.89 -27.08
C ALA A 175 -10.47 20.31 -25.68
N GLU A 176 -9.99 19.07 -25.64
CA GLU A 176 -9.56 18.39 -24.42
C GLU A 176 -8.35 19.07 -23.80
N PHE A 177 -7.41 19.56 -24.61
CA PHE A 177 -6.22 20.25 -24.12
C PHE A 177 -6.59 21.60 -23.51
N THR A 178 -7.54 22.31 -24.11
CA THR A 178 -8.06 23.58 -23.61
C THR A 178 -8.78 23.38 -22.27
N ASP A 179 -9.59 22.32 -22.12
CA ASP A 179 -10.25 21.98 -20.85
C ASP A 179 -9.21 21.72 -19.73
N ILE A 180 -8.16 20.95 -20.03
CA ILE A 180 -7.09 20.67 -19.07
C ILE A 180 -6.33 21.97 -18.71
N ALA A 181 -5.99 22.78 -19.70
CA ALA A 181 -5.28 24.05 -19.51
C ALA A 181 -6.06 24.98 -18.57
N GLN A 182 -7.36 25.18 -18.85
CA GLN A 182 -8.25 26.00 -18.03
C GLN A 182 -8.40 25.42 -16.62
N ARG A 183 -8.59 24.10 -16.51
CA ARG A 183 -8.79 23.42 -15.22
C ARG A 183 -7.62 23.56 -14.27
N TYR A 184 -6.40 23.48 -14.78
CA TYR A 184 -5.19 23.59 -13.95
C TYR A 184 -4.57 24.99 -13.96
N GLY A 185 -5.12 25.92 -14.74
CA GLY A 185 -4.59 27.27 -14.89
C GLY A 185 -3.17 27.26 -15.43
N VAL A 186 -2.93 26.47 -16.48
CA VAL A 186 -1.64 26.35 -17.17
C VAL A 186 -1.79 26.76 -18.63
N PRO A 187 -0.73 27.26 -19.30
CA PRO A 187 -0.79 27.60 -20.71
C PRO A 187 -1.08 26.38 -21.60
N LEU A 188 -1.80 26.57 -22.71
CA LEU A 188 -2.08 25.50 -23.68
C LEU A 188 -0.79 24.82 -24.21
N PRO A 189 0.29 25.56 -24.57
CA PRO A 189 1.55 24.93 -25.01
C PRO A 189 2.17 23.99 -23.96
N PHE A 190 1.94 24.26 -22.67
CA PHE A 190 2.41 23.38 -21.60
C PHE A 190 1.67 22.04 -21.63
N VAL A 191 0.36 22.04 -21.90
CA VAL A 191 -0.42 20.80 -22.03
C VAL A 191 0.03 20.00 -23.25
N THR A 192 0.29 20.66 -24.39
CA THR A 192 0.84 20.01 -25.59
C THR A 192 2.19 19.37 -25.31
N SER A 193 3.11 20.07 -24.65
CA SER A 193 4.40 19.50 -24.25
C SER A 193 4.23 18.28 -23.33
N LYS A 194 3.24 18.28 -22.42
CA LYS A 194 2.95 17.11 -21.57
C LYS A 194 2.31 15.95 -22.32
N TYR A 195 1.62 16.23 -23.43
CA TYR A 195 1.14 15.21 -24.34
C TYR A 195 2.29 14.53 -25.07
N ASP A 196 3.29 15.29 -25.53
CA ASP A 196 4.51 14.73 -26.11
C ASP A 196 5.29 13.87 -25.09
N ASP A 197 5.37 14.30 -23.83
CA ASP A 197 5.97 13.51 -22.75
C ASP A 197 5.22 12.18 -22.54
N LEU A 198 3.88 12.22 -22.55
CA LEU A 198 3.04 11.02 -22.44
C LEU A 198 3.28 10.08 -23.62
N MET A 199 3.46 10.63 -24.83
CA MET A 199 3.76 9.87 -26.03
C MET A 199 5.09 9.14 -25.96
N ASN A 200 6.15 9.86 -25.62
CA ASN A 200 7.49 9.31 -25.44
C ASN A 200 7.49 8.23 -24.34
N TYR A 201 6.71 8.43 -23.28
CA TYR A 201 6.56 7.44 -22.22
C TYR A 201 5.88 6.16 -22.71
N CYS A 202 4.79 6.25 -23.46
CA CYS A 202 4.09 5.09 -23.99
C CYS A 202 4.99 4.30 -24.97
N GLN A 203 5.71 5.01 -25.85
CA GLN A 203 6.63 4.39 -26.81
C GLN A 203 7.83 3.69 -26.14
N SER A 204 8.44 4.33 -25.14
CA SER A 204 9.63 3.76 -24.47
C SER A 204 9.31 2.62 -23.51
N THR A 205 8.13 2.63 -22.88
CA THR A 205 7.76 1.63 -21.87
C THR A 205 6.85 0.53 -22.40
N GLY A 206 6.29 0.69 -23.61
CA GLY A 206 5.29 -0.22 -24.18
C GLY A 206 3.98 -0.24 -23.40
N LYS A 207 3.71 0.78 -22.59
CA LYS A 207 2.48 0.88 -21.78
C LYS A 207 1.38 1.57 -22.55
N ASP A 208 0.18 1.01 -22.42
CA ASP A 208 -1.06 1.56 -22.91
C ASP A 208 -1.93 2.06 -21.75
N TYR A 209 -2.76 3.07 -22.04
CA TYR A 209 -3.72 3.61 -21.09
C TYR A 209 -5.13 3.35 -21.59
N SER A 210 -6.00 2.90 -20.69
CA SER A 210 -7.43 2.74 -21.02
C SER A 210 -8.16 4.09 -21.23
N ASP A 211 -7.57 5.18 -20.73
CA ASP A 211 -8.10 6.54 -20.82
C ASP A 211 -6.91 7.52 -20.92
N TYR A 212 -6.57 7.90 -22.15
CA TYR A 212 -5.48 8.82 -22.44
C TYR A 212 -5.77 10.24 -21.95
N PHE A 213 -7.04 10.66 -21.85
CA PHE A 213 -7.41 11.97 -21.31
C PHE A 213 -7.12 12.06 -19.82
N ALA A 214 -7.47 11.01 -19.07
CA ALA A 214 -7.12 10.92 -17.65
C ALA A 214 -5.60 10.82 -17.44
N ALA A 215 -4.89 10.10 -18.31
CA ALA A 215 -3.44 10.00 -18.26
C ALA A 215 -2.77 11.37 -18.46
N LEU A 216 -3.10 12.09 -19.54
CA LEU A 216 -2.59 13.43 -19.83
C LEU A 216 -2.86 14.40 -18.67
N ARG A 217 -4.08 14.35 -18.11
CA ARG A 217 -4.46 15.18 -16.96
C ARG A 217 -3.55 14.96 -15.75
N ASN A 218 -3.16 13.71 -15.48
CA ASN A 218 -2.28 13.39 -14.37
C ASN A 218 -0.85 13.88 -14.59
N PHE A 219 -0.34 13.82 -15.83
CA PHE A 219 0.96 14.37 -16.20
C PHE A 219 0.99 15.89 -15.99
N VAL A 220 -0.01 16.60 -16.52
CA VAL A 220 -0.15 18.06 -16.35
C VAL A 220 -0.31 18.43 -14.87
N LYS A 221 -1.17 17.73 -14.12
CA LYS A 221 -1.39 17.99 -12.69
C LYS A 221 -0.10 17.85 -11.87
N ARG A 222 0.68 16.80 -12.11
CA ARG A 222 1.91 16.54 -11.34
C ARG A 222 2.90 17.69 -11.52
N ASP A 223 3.13 18.09 -12.75
CA ASP A 223 4.18 19.05 -13.08
C ASP A 223 3.72 20.50 -12.77
N ALA A 224 2.43 20.81 -12.93
CA ALA A 224 1.86 22.10 -12.51
C ALA A 224 1.96 22.31 -10.98
N LEU A 225 1.76 21.25 -10.18
CA LEU A 225 1.96 21.31 -8.74
C LEU A 225 3.43 21.46 -8.35
N GLN A 226 4.33 20.82 -9.10
CA GLN A 226 5.77 20.94 -8.90
C GLN A 226 6.24 22.38 -9.14
N ILE A 227 5.83 23.00 -10.25
CA ILE A 227 6.15 24.40 -10.57
C ILE A 227 5.66 25.35 -9.48
N ARG A 228 4.43 25.16 -8.96
CA ARG A 228 3.89 25.99 -7.87
C ARG A 228 4.66 25.82 -6.57
N LYS A 229 5.08 24.60 -6.25
CA LYS A 229 5.90 24.32 -5.07
C LYS A 229 7.27 24.99 -5.17
N GLU A 230 7.94 24.84 -6.31
CA GLU A 230 9.24 25.45 -6.58
C GLU A 230 9.18 26.99 -6.56
N ALA A 231 8.13 27.58 -7.15
CA ALA A 231 7.90 29.02 -7.10
C ALA A 231 7.72 29.53 -5.65
N ASN A 232 6.96 28.81 -4.81
CA ASN A 232 6.77 29.17 -3.41
C ASN A 232 8.07 29.06 -2.58
N GLU A 233 8.87 28.01 -2.81
CA GLU A 233 10.18 27.85 -2.15
C GLU A 233 11.19 28.92 -2.61
N HIS A 234 11.15 29.32 -3.87
CA HIS A 234 12.02 30.37 -4.40
C HIS A 234 11.66 31.76 -3.85
N VAL A 235 10.38 32.02 -3.55
CA VAL A 235 9.93 33.25 -2.88
C VAL A 235 10.38 33.26 -1.42
N SER A 236 10.31 32.13 -0.70
CA SER A 236 10.72 32.08 0.71
C SER A 236 12.22 32.32 0.91
N LYS A 237 13.06 31.91 -0.06
CA LYS A 237 14.52 32.12 -0.01
C LYS A 237 14.94 33.56 -0.31
N ARG A 238 14.17 34.31 -1.11
CA ARG A 238 14.46 35.73 -1.41
C ARG A 238 14.06 36.68 -0.28
N GLY A 239 13.26 36.23 0.70
CA GLY A 239 12.78 37.06 1.81
C GLY A 239 13.70 37.12 3.04
N ILE A 240 14.87 36.47 3.02
CA ILE A 240 15.72 36.29 4.21
C ILE A 240 16.90 37.27 4.29
N ASP A 241 17.25 38.00 3.22
CA ASP A 241 18.43 38.88 3.25
C ASP A 241 18.13 40.35 3.60
N ALA A 242 18.99 40.88 4.48
CA ALA A 242 19.24 42.28 4.82
C ALA A 242 18.42 42.99 5.92
N ARG A 243 18.09 42.33 7.05
CA ARG A 243 17.62 43.07 8.26
C ARG A 243 18.41 42.87 9.57
N ASN A 244 19.48 42.09 9.59
CA ASN A 244 20.29 41.89 10.80
C ASN A 244 21.81 41.99 10.53
N ILE A 245 22.23 43.09 9.90
CA ILE A 245 23.62 43.54 9.98
C ILE A 245 23.59 44.95 10.57
N LYS A 246 23.64 45.02 11.91
CA LYS A 246 24.16 46.15 12.69
C LYS A 246 24.69 45.62 14.01
#